data_AF-A0A353GFA6-F1
#
_entry.id   AF-A0A353GFA6-F1
#
_cell.length_a   1.000
_cell.length_b   1.000
_cell.length_c   1.000
_cell.angle_alpha   90.00
_cell.angle_beta   90.00
_cell.angle_gamma   90.00
#
_symmetry.space_group_name_H-M   'P 1'
#
loop_
_entity.id
_entity.type
_entity.pdbx_description
1 polymer ?
#
loop_
_entity_poly.entity_id
_entity_poly.type
_entity_poly.pdbx_seq_one_letter_code
_entity_poly.pdbx_strand_id
1 'polypeptide(L)'
;MQTYPITDYKGDLFAFEVNNTYLPTYRIPPLLRVIPQVSDIVVRRWFDPPDDVHITFCYQGKKFIVWEPYADNSRYWIGPEDETERECDVRELMDKFQSYEPWGLKRIWLKVLAALKKHYHTEPLP
;
A
#
# COMPACT_ATOMS: atom_id res chain seq x y z
N MET A 1 -4.53 -1.56 -7.28
CA MET A 1 -3.37 -2.31 -6.73
C MET A 1 -3.86 -3.63 -6.13
N GLN A 2 -3.03 -4.67 -6.04
CA GLN A 2 -3.43 -5.92 -5.39
C GLN A 2 -3.28 -5.80 -3.87
N THR A 3 -4.35 -6.14 -3.15
CA THR A 3 -4.41 -6.25 -1.68
C THR A 3 -4.68 -7.70 -1.31
N TYR A 4 -4.26 -8.10 -0.11
CA TYR A 4 -4.46 -9.44 0.44
C TYR A 4 -5.14 -9.33 1.79
N PRO A 5 -6.42 -9.71 1.93
CA PRO A 5 -7.14 -9.59 3.19
C PRO A 5 -6.58 -10.52 4.27
N ILE A 6 -6.57 -10.06 5.52
CA ILE A 6 -6.24 -10.86 6.70
C ILE A 6 -7.46 -10.85 7.63
N THR A 7 -8.02 -12.02 7.87
CA THR A 7 -9.20 -12.21 8.71
C THR A 7 -8.84 -12.89 10.03
N ASP A 8 -9.62 -12.63 11.07
CA ASP A 8 -9.53 -13.36 12.32
C ASP A 8 -10.25 -14.73 12.25
N TYR A 9 -10.37 -15.41 13.40
CA TYR A 9 -11.05 -16.70 13.51
C TYR A 9 -12.57 -16.63 13.32
N LYS A 10 -13.18 -15.44 13.42
CA LYS A 10 -14.59 -15.19 13.16
C LYS A 10 -14.84 -14.87 11.68
N GLY A 11 -13.78 -14.60 10.92
CA GLY A 11 -13.84 -14.15 9.53
C GLY A 11 -13.90 -12.63 9.39
N ASP A 12 -13.69 -11.89 10.48
CA ASP A 12 -13.69 -10.42 10.47
C ASP A 12 -12.36 -9.91 9.89
N LEU A 13 -12.47 -9.00 8.93
CA LEU A 13 -11.32 -8.38 8.27
C LEU A 13 -10.72 -7.29 9.16
N PHE A 14 -9.56 -7.55 9.76
CA PHE A 14 -8.91 -6.63 10.69
C PHE A 14 -7.60 -6.02 10.17
N ALA A 15 -7.01 -6.64 9.15
CA ALA A 15 -5.78 -6.19 8.52
C ALA A 15 -5.75 -6.59 7.05
N PHE A 16 -4.82 -6.05 6.30
CA PHE A 16 -4.55 -6.47 4.93
C PHE A 16 -3.10 -6.20 4.55
N GLU A 17 -2.60 -6.95 3.57
CA GLU A 17 -1.31 -6.67 2.96
C GLU A 17 -1.50 -5.93 1.63
N VAL A 18 -0.53 -5.13 1.27
CA VAL A 18 -0.49 -4.44 -0.02
C VAL A 18 0.89 -4.57 -0.65
N ASN A 19 0.93 -4.86 -1.95
CA ASN A 19 2.18 -5.02 -2.67
C ASN A 19 2.97 -3.70 -2.74
N ASN A 20 4.25 -3.72 -2.33
CA ASN A 20 5.13 -2.55 -2.28
C ASN A 20 5.73 -2.17 -3.66
N THR A 21 5.66 -3.06 -4.67
CA THR A 21 6.28 -2.88 -6.01
C THR A 21 5.88 -1.57 -6.69
N TYR A 22 4.64 -1.13 -6.48
CA TYR A 22 4.08 0.07 -7.10
C TYR A 22 3.62 1.13 -6.08
N LEU A 23 3.90 0.91 -4.80
CA LEU A 23 3.46 1.78 -3.71
C LEU A 23 4.64 2.07 -2.79
N PRO A 24 5.52 3.00 -3.15
CA PRO A 24 6.58 3.38 -2.23
C PRO A 24 5.97 4.06 -0.99
N THR A 25 6.63 3.90 0.15
CA THR A 25 6.13 4.31 1.47
C THR A 25 5.68 5.77 1.53
N TYR A 26 6.37 6.68 0.83
CA TYR A 26 6.01 8.10 0.76
C TYR A 26 4.66 8.39 0.06
N ARG A 27 4.07 7.42 -0.67
CA ARG A 27 2.74 7.52 -1.31
C ARG A 27 1.60 7.09 -0.40
N ILE A 28 1.89 6.37 0.68
CA ILE A 28 0.88 5.84 1.60
C ILE A 28 0.21 6.97 2.42
N PRO A 29 0.92 7.95 3.01
CA PRO A 29 0.29 9.00 3.81
C PRO A 29 -0.76 9.82 3.04
N PRO A 30 -0.52 10.24 1.77
CA PRO A 30 -1.57 10.87 0.97
C PRO A 30 -2.82 9.99 0.73
N LEU A 31 -2.67 8.67 0.63
CA LEU A 31 -3.82 7.76 0.48
C LEU A 31 -4.61 7.61 1.77
N LEU A 32 -3.91 7.61 2.90
CA LEU A 32 -4.54 7.58 4.21
C LEU A 32 -5.32 8.87 4.49
N ARG A 33 -4.77 10.05 4.15
CA ARG A 33 -5.40 11.36 4.40
C ARG A 33 -6.76 11.58 3.75
N VAL A 34 -7.07 10.86 2.67
CA VAL A 34 -8.35 11.00 1.96
C VAL A 34 -9.46 10.15 2.58
N ILE A 35 -9.15 9.37 3.62
CA ILE A 35 -10.10 8.52 4.34
C ILE A 35 -10.53 9.29 5.59
N PRO A 36 -11.81 9.71 5.72
CA PRO A 36 -12.25 10.59 6.80
C PRO A 36 -11.99 10.07 8.21
N GLN A 37 -11.96 8.75 8.37
CA GLN A 37 -11.76 8.08 9.66
C GLN A 37 -10.29 7.92 10.05
N VAL A 38 -9.36 8.39 9.21
CA VAL A 38 -7.93 8.34 9.49
C VAL A 38 -7.44 9.68 10.05
N SER A 39 -6.70 9.63 11.15
CA SER A 39 -6.03 10.78 11.78
C SER A 39 -4.59 10.47 12.19
N ASP A 40 -3.90 11.47 12.73
CA ASP A 40 -2.61 11.32 13.43
C ASP A 40 -1.53 10.56 12.65
N ILE A 41 -1.49 10.77 11.33
CA ILE A 41 -0.52 10.08 10.47
C ILE A 41 0.89 10.60 10.76
N VAL A 42 1.74 9.72 11.28
CA VAL A 42 3.16 9.96 11.52
C VAL A 42 3.97 9.08 10.57
N VAL A 43 4.90 9.70 9.85
CA VAL A 43 5.82 9.01 8.94
C VAL A 43 7.19 8.96 9.61
N ARG A 44 7.81 7.78 9.59
CA ARG A 44 9.18 7.61 10.09
C ARG A 44 10.14 8.59 9.42
N ARG A 45 11.01 9.20 10.21
CA ARG A 45 12.04 10.14 9.72
C ARG A 45 13.30 9.37 9.34
N TRP A 46 14.09 9.96 8.45
CA TRP A 46 15.33 9.38 7.95
C TRP A 46 16.39 9.15 9.04
N PHE A 47 16.31 9.88 10.16
CA PHE A 47 17.23 9.75 11.29
C PHE A 47 16.72 8.81 12.39
N ASP A 48 15.52 8.27 12.25
CA ASP A 48 14.99 7.30 13.21
C ASP A 48 15.71 5.96 13.02
N PRO A 49 15.96 5.19 14.10
CA PRO A 49 16.57 3.87 14.01
C PRO A 49 15.88 3.00 12.94
N PRO A 50 16.62 2.11 12.25
CA PRO A 50 16.03 1.14 11.36
C PRO A 50 14.99 0.32 12.13
N ASP A 51 13.74 0.59 11.81
CA ASP A 51 12.55 -0.11 12.28
C ASP A 51 11.74 -0.48 11.03
N ASP A 52 11.09 -1.63 11.11
CA ASP A 52 10.24 -2.19 10.07
C ASP A 52 8.89 -1.45 10.01
N VAL A 53 8.56 -0.65 11.03
CA VAL A 53 7.39 0.25 11.04
C VAL A 53 7.71 1.55 10.34
N HIS A 54 7.00 1.80 9.24
CA HIS A 54 7.25 2.99 8.40
C HIS A 54 6.30 4.14 8.71
N ILE A 55 5.05 3.83 9.06
CA ILE A 55 3.99 4.82 9.25
C ILE A 55 3.13 4.34 10.41
N THR A 56 2.77 5.27 11.29
CA THR A 56 1.73 5.06 12.31
C THR A 56 0.58 6.03 12.05
N PHE A 57 -0.64 5.64 12.38
CA PHE A 57 -1.82 6.47 12.21
C PHE A 57 -2.94 6.00 13.13
N CYS A 58 -3.98 6.82 13.29
CA CYS A 58 -5.21 6.42 13.96
C CYS A 58 -6.28 6.11 12.92
N TYR A 59 -7.03 5.04 13.08
CA TYR A 59 -8.21 4.71 12.29
C TYR A 59 -9.36 4.32 13.22
N GLN A 60 -10.51 4.99 13.08
CA GLN A 60 -11.66 4.79 13.97
C GLN A 60 -11.30 4.91 15.48
N GLY A 61 -10.33 5.76 15.81
CA GLY A 61 -9.86 5.96 17.20
C GLY A 61 -8.87 4.90 17.71
N LYS A 62 -8.48 3.93 16.88
CA LYS A 62 -7.52 2.87 17.20
C LYS A 62 -6.17 3.12 16.53
N LYS A 63 -5.09 2.65 17.12
CA LYS A 63 -3.75 2.82 16.55
C LYS A 63 -3.48 1.77 15.49
N PHE A 64 -2.97 2.22 14.35
CA PHE A 64 -2.65 1.41 13.20
C PHE A 64 -1.23 1.69 12.72
N ILE A 65 -0.64 0.69 12.07
CA ILE A 65 0.71 0.76 11.54
C ILE A 65 0.76 0.28 10.08
N VAL A 66 1.79 0.75 9.39
CA VAL A 66 2.26 0.21 8.12
C VAL A 66 3.61 -0.42 8.39
N TRP A 67 3.65 -1.75 8.34
CA TRP A 67 4.79 -2.57 8.71
C TRP A 67 5.32 -3.33 7.49
N GLU A 68 6.62 -3.36 7.28
CA GLU A 68 7.28 -4.16 6.25
C GLU A 68 8.03 -5.33 6.90
N PRO A 69 7.42 -6.53 6.98
CA PRO A 69 8.06 -7.65 7.65
C PRO A 69 9.25 -8.14 6.80
N TYR A 70 10.47 -7.80 7.19
CA TYR A 70 11.73 -8.20 6.54
C TYR A 70 11.93 -7.67 5.10
N ALA A 71 13.15 -7.23 4.80
CA ALA A 71 13.51 -6.49 3.58
C ALA A 71 13.34 -7.27 2.25
N ASP A 72 12.97 -8.54 2.28
CA ASP A 72 12.72 -9.38 1.10
C ASP A 72 11.24 -9.48 0.73
N ASN A 73 10.33 -9.13 1.64
CA ASN A 73 8.91 -9.20 1.38
C ASN A 73 8.45 -8.01 0.56
N SER A 74 7.89 -8.28 -0.62
CA SER A 74 7.32 -7.27 -1.52
C SER A 74 5.99 -6.69 -1.03
N ARG A 75 5.74 -6.65 0.29
CA ARG A 75 4.44 -6.30 0.84
C ARG A 75 4.54 -5.51 2.14
N TYR A 76 3.68 -4.52 2.26
CA TYR A 76 3.39 -3.88 3.54
C TYR A 76 2.18 -4.55 4.18
N TRP A 77 2.27 -4.82 5.46
CA TRP A 77 1.16 -5.15 6.33
C TRP A 77 0.54 -3.86 6.87
N ILE A 78 -0.79 -3.77 6.82
CA ILE A 78 -1.57 -2.63 7.33
C ILE A 78 -2.64 -3.15 8.28
N GLY A 79 -2.58 -2.73 9.53
CA GLY A 79 -3.48 -3.21 10.58
C GLY A 79 -3.22 -2.53 11.92
N PRO A 80 -3.93 -2.96 12.98
CA PRO A 80 -3.81 -2.38 14.31
C PRO A 80 -2.40 -2.59 14.89
N GLU A 81 -1.88 -1.60 15.62
CA GLU A 81 -0.60 -1.72 16.34
C GLU A 81 -0.67 -2.83 17.40
N ASP A 82 -1.81 -2.93 18.09
CA ASP A 82 -2.09 -3.93 19.10
C ASP A 82 -3.00 -5.03 18.53
N GLU A 83 -2.53 -6.28 18.57
CA GLU A 83 -3.29 -7.44 18.12
C GLU A 83 -4.57 -7.70 18.93
N THR A 84 -4.74 -7.08 20.10
CA THR A 84 -5.98 -7.14 20.87
C THR A 84 -7.07 -6.23 20.31
N GLU A 85 -6.73 -5.27 19.45
CA GLU A 85 -7.66 -4.28 18.87
C GLU A 85 -8.30 -4.71 17.53
N ARG A 86 -8.26 -6.00 17.20
CA ARG A 86 -8.75 -6.60 15.93
C ARG A 86 -10.21 -6.36 15.60
N GLU A 87 -11.02 -5.87 16.54
CA GLU A 87 -12.43 -5.50 16.33
C GLU A 87 -12.57 -4.18 15.55
N CYS A 88 -11.93 -4.06 14.38
CA CYS A 88 -12.02 -2.90 13.52
C CYS A 88 -12.12 -3.37 12.07
N ASP A 89 -13.22 -3.03 11.41
CA ASP A 89 -13.44 -3.40 10.01
C ASP A 89 -12.62 -2.48 9.10
N VAL A 90 -11.60 -3.05 8.46
CA VAL A 90 -10.67 -2.31 7.60
C VAL A 90 -11.05 -2.36 6.12
N ARG A 91 -12.26 -2.80 5.76
CA ARG A 91 -12.68 -2.89 4.34
C ARG A 91 -12.54 -1.56 3.59
N GLU A 92 -12.93 -0.45 4.20
CA GLU A 92 -12.81 0.87 3.57
C GLU A 92 -11.35 1.26 3.31
N LEU A 93 -10.45 0.97 4.27
CA LEU A 93 -9.01 1.15 4.06
C LEU A 93 -8.57 0.29 2.87
N MET A 94 -8.85 -1.01 2.89
CA MET A 94 -8.44 -1.94 1.84
C MET A 94 -8.95 -1.51 0.46
N ASP A 95 -10.23 -1.13 0.34
CA ASP A 95 -10.84 -0.66 -0.90
C ASP A 95 -10.15 0.59 -1.46
N LYS A 96 -9.69 1.48 -0.56
CA LYS A 96 -8.95 2.69 -0.97
C LYS A 96 -7.59 2.35 -1.57
N PHE A 97 -6.88 1.38 -0.99
CA PHE A 97 -5.62 0.91 -1.55
C PHE A 97 -5.85 0.10 -2.82
N GLN A 98 -6.91 -0.70 -2.90
CA GLN A 98 -7.25 -1.47 -4.09
C GLN A 98 -7.59 -0.56 -5.29
N SER A 99 -8.38 0.50 -5.04
CA SER A 99 -8.74 1.52 -6.04
C SER A 99 -7.60 2.49 -6.39
N TYR A 100 -6.46 2.42 -5.68
CA TYR A 100 -5.29 3.22 -6.04
C TYR A 100 -4.78 2.82 -7.42
N GLU A 101 -4.95 3.75 -8.37
CA GLU A 101 -4.28 3.74 -9.64
C GLU A 101 -3.19 4.80 -9.65
N PRO A 102 -1.91 4.42 -9.84
CA PRO A 102 -0.86 5.40 -10.02
C PRO A 102 -1.04 6.09 -11.39
N TRP A 103 -1.75 7.22 -11.39
CA TRP A 103 -2.08 8.00 -12.59
C TRP A 103 -0.85 8.35 -13.46
N GLY A 104 0.34 8.41 -12.85
CA GLY A 104 1.61 8.71 -13.52
C GLY A 104 2.28 7.49 -14.15
N LEU A 105 2.06 6.28 -13.62
CA LEU A 105 2.65 5.06 -14.17
C LEU A 105 1.93 4.60 -15.44
N LYS A 106 0.61 4.82 -15.57
CA LYS A 106 -0.12 4.56 -16.83
C LYS A 106 0.48 5.33 -18.01
N ARG A 107 0.85 6.61 -17.83
CA ARG A 107 1.50 7.41 -18.89
C ARG A 107 2.91 6.90 -19.24
N ILE A 108 3.67 6.43 -18.26
CA ILE A 108 5.02 5.89 -18.50
C ILE A 108 4.93 4.52 -19.18
N TRP A 109 4.07 3.62 -18.71
CA TRP A 109 3.82 2.32 -19.34
C TRP A 109 3.28 2.44 -20.77
N LEU A 110 2.36 3.38 -21.03
CA LEU A 110 1.89 3.67 -22.39
C LEU A 110 3.03 4.15 -23.30
N LYS A 111 3.96 4.96 -22.78
CA LYS A 111 5.16 5.37 -23.54
C LYS A 111 6.11 4.20 -23.81
N VAL A 112 6.33 3.32 -22.83
CA VAL A 112 7.17 2.12 -23.01
C VAL A 112 6.56 1.16 -24.03
N LEU A 113 5.26 0.87 -23.95
CA LEU A 113 4.56 0.06 -24.94
C LEU A 113 4.61 0.67 -26.34
N ALA A 114 4.44 1.99 -26.46
CA ALA A 114 4.56 2.70 -27.73
C ALA A 114 5.98 2.60 -28.32
N ALA A 115 7.02 2.70 -27.48
CA ALA A 115 8.42 2.56 -27.91
C ALA A 115 8.74 1.12 -28.36
N LEU A 116 8.27 0.11 -27.62
CA LEU A 116 8.43 -1.30 -28.00
C LEU A 116 7.71 -1.60 -29.32
N LYS A 117 6.46 -1.14 -29.49
CA LYS A 117 5.71 -1.33 -30.75
C LYS A 117 6.37 -0.65 -31.95
N LYS A 118 7.05 0.49 -31.75
CA LYS A 118 7.84 1.16 -32.79
C LYS A 118 9.07 0.34 -33.20
N HIS A 119 9.69 -0.37 -32.26
CA HIS A 119 10.84 -1.23 -32.54
C HIS A 119 10.45 -2.54 -33.27
N TYR A 120 9.31 -3.14 -32.94
CA TYR A 120 8.83 -4.36 -33.61
C TYR A 120 8.25 -4.15 -35.03
N HIS A 121 8.19 -2.90 -35.52
CA HIS A 121 7.75 -2.58 -36.90
C HIS A 121 8.88 -2.02 -37.78
N THR A 122 10.14 -2.10 -37.34
CA THR A 122 11.28 -1.55 -38.09
C THR A 122 12.24 -2.57 -38.69
N GLU A 123 11.98 -3.87 -38.54
CA GLU A 123 12.72 -4.90 -39.30
C GLU A 123 11.81 -5.55 -40.35
N PRO A 124 12.02 -5.30 -41.66
CA PRO A 124 11.51 -6.20 -42.66
C PRO A 124 12.25 -7.54 -42.51
N LEU A 125 11.48 -8.63 -42.40
CA LEU A 125 12.02 -9.99 -42.47
C LEU A 125 12.82 -10.14 -43.79
N PRO A 126 14.00 -10.77 -43.75
CA PRO A 126 14.83 -11.00 -44.94
C PRO A 126 14.15 -11.92 -45.96
#